data_AF-M0GZF3-F1
#
_entry.id   AF-M0GZF3-F1
#
_cell.length_a   1.000
_cell.length_b   1.000
_cell.length_c   1.000
_cell.angle_alpha   90.00
_cell.angle_beta   90.00
_cell.angle_gamma   90.00
#
_symmetry.space_group_name_H-M   'P 1'
#
loop_
_entity.id
_entity.type
_entity.pdbx_description
1 polymer ?
#
loop_
_entity_poly.entity_id
_entity_poly.type
_entity_poly.pdbx_seq_one_letter_code
_entity_poly.pdbx_strand_id
1 'polypeptide(L)'
;GDEPFGSVLVRDDEVIMRDSNRIVTESDIRRHPELQLAYQACREYDADERAAMVMYTSTEPCPMCAGGMATAGFARVVYGVGGDEIGEFTGSNPGVRSAAVLDGVTEVVGPVLNDEARRVHREYEW
;
A
#
# COMPACT_ATOMS: atom_id res chain seq x y z
N GLY A 1 11.61 -7.15 14.41
CA GLY A 1 10.19 -6.88 14.17
C GLY A 1 9.97 -6.94 12.68
N ASP A 2 8.97 -6.23 12.18
CA ASP A 2 8.72 -6.06 10.75
C ASP A 2 9.15 -4.65 10.30
N GLU A 3 9.47 -4.52 9.01
CA GLU A 3 9.80 -3.24 8.36
C GLU A 3 8.63 -2.24 8.45
N PRO A 4 8.88 -0.92 8.46
CA PRO A 4 7.94 0.08 8.97
C PRO A 4 6.92 0.51 7.92
N PHE A 5 6.19 -0.46 7.37
CA PHE A 5 5.14 -0.24 6.39
C PHE A 5 3.77 -0.44 7.01
N GLY A 6 2.85 0.48 6.71
CA GLY A 6 1.48 0.42 7.19
C GLY A 6 0.51 0.95 6.15
N SER A 7 -0.70 0.40 6.17
CA SER A 7 -1.78 0.82 5.28
C SER A 7 -3.11 0.81 6.01
N VAL A 8 -4.02 1.66 5.55
CA VAL A 8 -5.41 1.71 5.99
C VAL A 8 -6.33 1.76 4.79
N LEU A 9 -7.49 1.14 4.91
CA LEU A 9 -8.55 1.17 3.91
C LEU A 9 -9.70 2.02 4.45
N VAL A 10 -10.15 2.97 3.63
CA VAL A 10 -11.15 3.97 4.00
C VAL A 10 -12.36 3.88 3.07
N ARG A 11 -13.55 4.04 3.65
CA ARG A 11 -14.82 4.20 2.94
C ARG A 11 -15.70 5.15 3.75
N ASP A 12 -16.36 6.10 3.09
CA ASP A 12 -17.24 7.09 3.74
C ASP A 12 -16.56 7.87 4.88
N ASP A 13 -15.32 8.33 4.63
CA ASP A 13 -14.46 9.04 5.60
C ASP A 13 -14.09 8.25 6.87
N GLU A 14 -14.41 6.95 6.91
CA GLU A 14 -14.13 6.06 8.03
C GLU A 14 -13.07 5.02 7.66
N VAL A 15 -12.15 4.76 8.59
CA VAL A 15 -11.17 3.69 8.41
C VAL A 15 -11.80 2.34 8.76
N ILE A 16 -12.09 1.55 7.73
CA ILE A 16 -12.76 0.25 7.85
C ILE A 16 -11.77 -0.90 8.10
N MET A 17 -10.52 -0.79 7.65
CA MET A 17 -9.48 -1.80 7.87
C MET A 17 -8.11 -1.15 8.03
N ARG A 18 -7.21 -1.83 8.76
CA ARG A 18 -5.82 -1.39 8.98
C ARG A 18 -4.91 -2.61 9.01
N ASP A 19 -3.72 -2.50 8.44
CA ASP A 19 -2.68 -3.48 8.65
C ASP A 19 -1.28 -2.87 8.59
N SER A 20 -0.30 -3.62 9.08
CA SER A 20 1.12 -3.34 8.98
C SER A 20 1.85 -4.52 8.35
N ASN A 21 3.08 -4.30 7.90
CA ASN A 21 3.96 -5.37 7.45
C ASN A 21 4.09 -6.46 8.53
N ARG A 22 4.03 -7.74 8.10
CA ARG A 22 4.22 -8.93 8.97
C ARG A 22 5.06 -10.02 8.30
N ILE A 23 5.86 -9.68 7.29
CA ILE A 23 6.66 -10.66 6.54
C ILE A 23 7.56 -11.48 7.47
N VAL A 24 8.26 -10.83 8.42
CA VAL A 24 9.21 -11.51 9.30
C VAL A 24 8.47 -12.26 10.39
N THR A 25 7.51 -11.61 11.05
CA THR A 25 6.81 -12.20 12.20
C THR A 25 5.91 -13.37 11.80
N GLU A 26 5.36 -13.37 10.58
CA GLU A 26 4.53 -14.47 10.06
C GLU A 26 5.25 -15.38 9.05
N SER A 27 6.51 -15.09 8.72
CA SER A 27 7.29 -15.86 7.72
C SER A 27 6.55 -16.02 6.38
N ASP A 28 5.84 -14.98 5.94
CA ASP A 28 5.05 -14.97 4.71
C ASP A 28 5.32 -13.71 3.89
N ILE A 29 5.96 -13.91 2.73
CA ILE A 29 6.32 -12.84 1.80
C ILE A 29 5.12 -12.01 1.30
N ARG A 30 3.90 -12.51 1.46
CA ARG A 30 2.68 -11.81 1.04
C ARG A 30 2.14 -10.85 2.08
N ARG A 31 2.68 -10.86 3.32
CA ARG A 31 2.21 -10.04 4.44
C ARG A 31 2.66 -8.57 4.36
N HIS A 32 2.56 -8.02 3.17
CA HIS A 32 2.54 -6.58 2.94
C HIS A 32 1.17 -6.04 3.34
N PRO A 33 1.09 -4.87 3.98
CA PRO A 33 -0.18 -4.34 4.46
C PRO A 33 -1.16 -4.07 3.31
N GLU A 34 -0.71 -3.59 2.16
CA GLU A 34 -1.57 -3.31 1.00
C GLU A 34 -2.20 -4.59 0.45
N LEU A 35 -1.39 -5.62 0.23
CA LEU A 35 -1.87 -6.89 -0.32
C LEU A 35 -2.82 -7.60 0.65
N GLN A 36 -2.51 -7.53 1.94
CA GLN A 36 -3.35 -8.13 2.97
C GLN A 36 -4.71 -7.45 3.08
N LEU A 37 -4.75 -6.11 3.01
CA LEU A 37 -6.01 -5.36 2.98
C LEU A 37 -6.80 -5.61 1.69
N ALA A 38 -6.14 -5.67 0.53
CA ALA A 38 -6.79 -6.05 -0.73
C ALA A 38 -7.44 -7.43 -0.66
N TYR A 39 -6.72 -8.41 -0.10
CA TYR A 39 -7.22 -9.76 0.12
C TYR A 39 -8.45 -9.79 1.04
N GLN A 40 -8.40 -9.09 2.18
CA GLN A 40 -9.52 -9.05 3.12
C GLN A 40 -10.73 -8.34 2.53
N ALA A 41 -10.53 -7.21 1.86
CA ALA A 41 -11.62 -6.48 1.24
C ALA A 41 -12.37 -7.33 0.21
N CYS A 42 -11.65 -8.09 -0.63
CA CYS A 42 -12.26 -9.03 -1.59
C CYS A 42 -13.07 -10.16 -0.95
N ARG A 43 -12.82 -10.48 0.32
CA ARG A 43 -13.55 -11.52 1.06
C ARG A 43 -14.76 -10.99 1.81
N GLU A 44 -14.72 -9.72 2.22
CA GLU A 44 -15.70 -9.13 3.12
C GLU A 44 -16.72 -8.25 2.41
N TYR A 45 -16.39 -7.72 1.24
CA TYR A 45 -17.22 -6.76 0.50
C TYR A 45 -17.40 -7.15 -0.95
N ASP A 46 -18.50 -6.72 -1.55
CA ASP A 46 -18.77 -6.90 -2.97
C ASP A 46 -18.01 -5.89 -3.84
N ALA A 47 -17.98 -6.11 -5.16
CA ALA A 47 -17.19 -5.29 -6.08
C ALA A 47 -17.59 -3.80 -6.06
N ASP A 48 -18.90 -3.51 -6.02
CA ASP A 48 -19.43 -2.14 -6.01
C ASP A 48 -19.03 -1.40 -4.72
N GLU A 49 -18.97 -2.11 -3.60
CA GLU A 49 -18.53 -1.55 -2.33
C GLU A 49 -17.03 -1.22 -2.34
N ARG A 50 -16.20 -2.13 -2.90
CA ARG A 50 -14.75 -1.92 -3.01
C ARG A 50 -14.40 -0.78 -3.97
N ALA A 51 -15.21 -0.58 -5.02
CA ALA A 51 -15.07 0.53 -5.95
C ALA A 51 -15.27 1.91 -5.30
N ALA A 52 -15.77 1.99 -4.07
CA ALA A 52 -15.86 3.22 -3.28
C ALA A 52 -14.71 3.37 -2.26
N MET A 53 -13.80 2.39 -2.15
CA MET A 53 -12.75 2.38 -1.14
C MET A 53 -11.49 3.08 -1.61
N VAL A 54 -10.81 3.74 -0.67
CA VAL A 54 -9.51 4.39 -0.87
C VAL A 54 -8.48 3.76 0.06
N MET A 55 -7.37 3.30 -0.50
CA MET A 55 -6.23 2.84 0.28
C MET A 55 -5.27 4.00 0.56
N TYR A 56 -4.89 4.18 1.81
CA TYR A 56 -3.78 5.05 2.20
C TYR A 56 -2.63 4.17 2.68
N THR A 57 -1.45 4.32 2.11
CA THR A 57 -0.28 3.52 2.46
C THR A 57 0.94 4.41 2.70
N SER A 58 1.84 3.99 3.59
CA SER A 58 3.04 4.75 3.93
C SER A 58 4.00 4.91 2.75
N THR A 59 4.02 3.96 1.83
CA THR A 59 4.96 3.91 0.68
C THR A 59 4.26 3.49 -0.60
N GLU A 60 4.81 3.88 -1.74
CA GLU A 60 4.29 3.48 -3.05
C GLU A 60 4.13 1.95 -3.11
N PRO A 61 2.95 1.41 -3.48
CA PRO A 61 2.75 -0.02 -3.57
C PRO A 61 3.74 -0.68 -4.54
N CYS A 62 4.37 -1.77 -4.12
CA CYS A 62 5.19 -2.58 -5.01
C CYS A 62 4.33 -3.27 -6.09
N PRO A 63 4.92 -3.80 -7.18
CA PRO A 63 4.16 -4.42 -8.27
C PRO A 63 3.22 -5.55 -7.83
N MET A 64 3.62 -6.34 -6.82
CA MET A 64 2.77 -7.39 -6.24
C MET A 64 1.52 -6.81 -5.56
N CYS A 65 1.71 -5.78 -4.72
CA CYS A 65 0.61 -5.12 -4.03
C CYS A 65 -0.31 -4.40 -5.01
N ALA A 66 0.26 -3.67 -5.98
CA ALA A 66 -0.49 -3.02 -7.04
C ALA A 66 -1.34 -4.02 -7.85
N GLY A 67 -0.81 -5.20 -8.18
CA GLY A 67 -1.59 -6.26 -8.84
C GLY A 67 -2.74 -6.79 -7.97
N GLY A 68 -2.54 -6.91 -6.66
CA GLY A 68 -3.61 -7.25 -5.71
C GLY A 68 -4.70 -6.17 -5.66
N MET A 69 -4.31 -4.90 -5.67
CA MET A 69 -5.24 -3.77 -5.68
C MET A 69 -6.02 -3.64 -6.99
N ALA A 70 -5.38 -3.89 -8.14
CA ALA A 70 -6.07 -3.97 -9.43
C ALA A 70 -7.17 -5.03 -9.42
N THR A 71 -6.92 -6.17 -8.76
CA THR A 71 -7.92 -7.23 -8.58
C THR A 71 -9.02 -6.82 -7.60
N ALA A 72 -8.68 -6.08 -6.54
CA ALA A 72 -9.66 -5.58 -5.58
C ALA A 72 -10.58 -4.51 -6.18
N GLY A 73 -10.06 -3.71 -7.12
CA GLY A 73 -10.83 -2.68 -7.82
C GLY A 73 -11.13 -1.46 -6.95
N PHE A 74 -10.17 -1.02 -6.14
CA PHE A 74 -10.33 0.18 -5.31
C PHE A 74 -10.37 1.45 -6.15
N ALA A 75 -11.07 2.48 -5.68
CA ALA A 75 -11.17 3.76 -6.38
C ALA A 75 -9.81 4.44 -6.53
N ARG A 76 -9.04 4.44 -5.44
CA ARG A 76 -7.80 5.21 -5.32
C ARG A 76 -6.83 4.58 -4.34
N VAL A 77 -5.54 4.78 -4.61
CA VAL A 77 -4.46 4.65 -3.64
C VAL A 77 -3.74 5.97 -3.45
N VAL A 78 -3.47 6.30 -2.19
CA VAL A 78 -2.68 7.46 -1.78
C VAL A 78 -1.45 6.97 -1.04
N TYR A 79 -0.25 7.40 -1.44
CA TYR A 79 1.00 6.97 -0.81
C TYR A 79 1.87 8.11 -0.28
N GLY A 80 2.67 7.81 0.75
CA GLY A 80 3.55 8.79 1.42
C GLY A 80 4.95 8.95 0.80
N VAL A 81 5.68 7.84 0.67
CA VAL A 81 7.05 7.81 0.11
C VAL A 81 7.05 7.17 -1.26
N GLY A 82 7.72 7.79 -2.25
CA GLY A 82 7.81 7.26 -3.60
C GLY A 82 8.67 5.98 -3.68
N GLY A 83 8.43 5.15 -4.68
CA GLY A 83 9.18 3.91 -4.87
C GLY A 83 10.65 4.10 -5.28
N ASP A 84 11.04 5.28 -5.78
CA ASP A 84 12.47 5.62 -5.94
C ASP A 84 13.11 5.91 -4.58
N GLU A 85 12.41 6.64 -3.71
CA GLU A 85 12.89 7.03 -2.39
C GLU A 85 12.98 5.82 -1.46
N ILE A 86 12.06 4.84 -1.55
CA ILE A 86 12.19 3.60 -0.77
C ILE A 86 13.44 2.80 -1.15
N GLY A 87 13.90 2.94 -2.40
CA GLY A 87 15.15 2.37 -2.88
C GLY A 87 16.39 2.99 -2.21
N GLU A 88 16.33 4.26 -1.79
CA GLU A 88 17.41 4.91 -1.03
C GLU A 88 17.59 4.28 0.36
N PHE A 89 16.49 3.78 0.94
CA PHE A 89 16.49 3.16 2.26
C PHE A 89 16.81 1.65 2.23
N THR A 90 16.19 0.94 1.28
CA THR A 90 16.22 -0.53 1.23
C THR A 90 17.28 -1.10 0.30
N GLY A 91 17.83 -0.27 -0.60
CA GLY A 91 18.63 -0.72 -1.73
C GLY A 91 17.82 -1.45 -2.83
N SER A 92 16.49 -1.53 -2.69
CA SER A 92 15.60 -2.22 -3.62
C SER A 92 14.69 -1.20 -4.33
N ASN A 93 14.86 -1.08 -5.65
CA ASN A 93 14.00 -0.21 -6.47
C ASN A 93 13.12 -1.09 -7.38
N PRO A 94 11.79 -1.04 -7.24
CA PRO A 94 10.91 -1.74 -8.16
C PRO A 94 11.06 -1.21 -9.58
N GLY A 95 11.31 -2.10 -10.55
CA GLY A 95 11.41 -1.72 -11.96
C GLY A 95 10.09 -1.29 -12.60
N VAL A 96 8.96 -1.49 -11.91
CA VAL A 96 7.61 -1.11 -12.37
C VAL A 96 6.92 -0.31 -11.27
N ARG A 97 6.38 0.85 -11.64
CA ARG A 97 5.66 1.76 -10.74
C ARG A 97 4.20 1.36 -10.58
N SER A 98 3.62 1.68 -9.42
CA SER A 98 2.23 1.39 -9.10
C SER A 98 1.26 1.98 -10.13
N ALA A 99 1.51 3.21 -10.59
CA ALA A 99 0.72 3.89 -11.61
C ALA A 99 0.65 3.13 -12.95
N ALA A 100 1.71 2.41 -13.33
CA ALA A 100 1.71 1.62 -14.55
C ALA A 100 0.89 0.32 -14.40
N VAL A 101 0.88 -0.27 -13.20
CA VAL A 101 0.11 -1.49 -12.90
C VAL A 101 -1.39 -1.19 -12.74
N LEU A 102 -1.72 -0.01 -12.20
CA LEU A 102 -3.07 0.41 -11.86
C LEU A 102 -3.76 1.26 -12.93
N ASP A 103 -3.11 1.48 -14.07
CA ASP A 103 -3.62 2.32 -15.16
C ASP A 103 -5.02 1.89 -15.60
N GLY A 104 -5.95 2.85 -15.64
CA GLY A 104 -7.35 2.62 -15.99
C GLY A 104 -8.19 1.84 -14.95
N VAL A 105 -7.62 1.45 -13.80
CA VAL A 105 -8.32 0.66 -12.77
C VAL A 105 -8.44 1.41 -11.45
N THR A 106 -7.33 1.93 -10.92
CA THR A 106 -7.27 2.61 -9.62
C THR A 106 -6.47 3.90 -9.76
N GLU A 107 -7.00 5.02 -9.30
CA GLU A 107 -6.27 6.28 -9.31
C GLU A 107 -5.08 6.21 -8.35
N VAL A 108 -3.89 6.62 -8.81
CA VAL A 108 -2.67 6.64 -8.01
C VAL A 108 -2.30 8.07 -7.67
N VAL A 109 -2.30 8.41 -6.37
CA VAL A 109 -1.98 9.74 -5.86
C VAL A 109 -0.79 9.67 -4.91
N GLY A 110 0.21 10.49 -5.15
CA GLY A 110 1.36 10.59 -4.25
C GLY A 110 2.59 11.16 -4.94
N PRO A 111 3.65 11.41 -4.17
CA PRO A 111 3.72 11.29 -2.71
C PRO A 111 2.93 12.40 -1.96
N VAL A 112 2.33 12.09 -0.81
CA VAL A 112 1.60 13.02 0.09
C VAL A 112 2.17 12.93 1.51
N LEU A 113 2.33 14.04 2.23
CA LEU A 113 2.99 14.06 3.57
C LEU A 113 4.36 13.36 3.54
N ASN A 114 5.13 13.62 2.48
CA ASN A 114 6.37 12.90 2.18
C ASN A 114 7.42 13.06 3.29
N ASP A 115 7.59 14.26 3.83
CA ASP A 115 8.58 14.53 4.88
C ASP A 115 8.29 13.72 6.15
N GLU A 116 7.01 13.66 6.55
CA GLU A 116 6.54 12.87 7.69
C GLU A 116 6.67 11.37 7.44
N ALA A 117 6.30 10.92 6.24
CA ALA A 117 6.39 9.51 5.85
C ALA A 117 7.86 9.04 5.81
N ARG A 118 8.78 9.84 5.25
CA ARG A 118 10.22 9.54 5.24
C ARG A 118 10.83 9.55 6.64
N ARG A 119 10.28 10.33 7.59
CA ARG A 119 10.80 10.35 8.97
C ARG A 119 10.72 8.96 9.62
N VAL A 120 9.62 8.23 9.39
CA VAL A 120 9.45 6.87 9.91
C VAL A 120 10.57 5.95 9.41
N HIS A 121 10.93 6.04 8.13
CA HIS A 121 12.02 5.26 7.56
C HIS A 121 13.40 5.67 8.06
N ARG A 122 13.64 6.96 8.34
CA ARG A 122 14.89 7.42 8.96
C ARG A 122 15.04 6.92 10.40
N GLU A 123 13.93 6.82 11.14
CA GLU A 123 13.91 6.36 12.54
C GLU A 123 14.00 4.83 12.68
N TYR A 124 13.69 4.08 11.63
CA TYR A 124 13.68 2.60 11.67
C TYR A 124 15.06 1.94 11.66
N GLU A 125 16.11 2.65 11.21
CA GLU A 125 17.48 2.12 11.10
C GLU A 125 17.55 0.81 10.28
N TRP A 126 17.21 0.92 8.98
CA TRP A 126 17.23 -0.15 7.98
C TRP A 126 18.46 -1.06 7.98
#